data_AF-A0A2H9PT76-F1
#
_entry.id   AF-A0A2H9PT76-F1
#
_cell.length_a   1.000
_cell.length_b   1.000
_cell.length_c   1.000
_cell.angle_alpha   90.00
_cell.angle_beta   90.00
_cell.angle_gamma   90.00
#
_symmetry.space_group_name_H-M   'P 1'
#
loop_
_entity.id
_entity.type
_entity.pdbx_description
1 polymer ?
#
loop_
_entity_poly.entity_id
_entity_poly.type
_entity_poly.pdbx_seq_one_letter_code
_entity_poly.pdbx_strand_id
1 'polypeptide(L)' 'KRFIGCENYPKCDCSYPLPQFGNISVLKNKCPVCGLPVIMVKTKGKKPYNMCIDHKCKSKENWGKNGKK' A
#
# COMPACT_ATOMS: atom_id res chain seq x y z
N LYS A 1 2.33 -5.92 15.03
CA LYS A 1 2.82 -5.81 13.63
C LYS A 1 1.66 -6.22 12.73
N ARG A 2 1.23 -5.37 11.78
CA ARG A 2 0.07 -5.65 10.91
C ARG A 2 0.58 -5.96 9.50
N PHE A 3 -0.03 -6.91 8.84
CA PHE A 3 0.27 -7.25 7.46
C PHE A 3 -0.99 -7.78 6.78
N ILE A 4 -1.02 -7.72 5.45
CA ILE A 4 -2.04 -8.36 4.63
C ILE A 4 -1.42 -9.65 4.14
N GLY A 5 -2.01 -10.78 4.52
CA GLY A 5 -1.67 -12.10 4.00
C GLY A 5 -2.70 -12.55 2.96
N CYS A 6 -2.28 -13.42 2.06
CA CYS A 6 -3.18 -14.14 1.16
C CYS A 6 -3.98 -15.18 1.95
N GLU A 7 -5.29 -15.27 1.71
CA GLU A 7 -6.14 -16.26 2.38
C GLU A 7 -5.86 -17.70 1.91
N ASN A 8 -5.34 -17.86 0.68
CA ASN A 8 -5.08 -19.14 0.04
C ASN A 8 -3.67 -19.70 0.31
N TYR A 9 -3.16 -19.56 1.54
CA TYR A 9 -1.90 -20.19 1.95
C TYR A 9 -2.07 -21.71 2.08
N PRO A 10 -1.13 -22.56 1.62
CA PRO A 10 0.23 -22.28 1.14
C PRO A 10 0.36 -22.07 -0.39
N LYS A 11 -0.74 -22.05 -1.15
CA LYS A 11 -0.70 -21.83 -2.60
C LYS A 11 -0.34 -20.39 -2.98
N CYS A 12 -0.34 -19.46 -2.02
CA CYS A 12 -0.11 -18.05 -2.22
C CYS A 12 0.65 -17.47 -1.01
N ASP A 13 1.92 -17.10 -1.20
CA ASP A 13 2.82 -16.56 -0.16
C ASP A 13 2.91 -15.01 -0.18
N CYS A 14 1.86 -14.34 -0.65
CA CYS A 14 1.86 -12.88 -0.70
C CYS A 14 1.59 -12.28 0.68
N SER A 15 2.62 -11.67 1.28
CA SER A 15 2.54 -10.94 2.54
C SER A 15 3.00 -9.49 2.37
N TYR A 16 2.10 -8.54 2.64
CA TYR A 16 2.38 -7.11 2.52
C TYR A 16 2.45 -6.43 3.88
N PRO A 17 3.57 -5.77 4.23
CA PRO A 17 3.69 -5.09 5.52
C PRO A 17 2.81 -3.84 5.57
N LEU A 18 1.98 -3.73 6.61
CA LEU A 18 1.15 -2.56 6.85
C LEU A 18 1.77 -1.65 7.92
N PRO A 19 1.48 -0.33 7.87
CA PRO A 19 1.85 0.58 8.94
C PRO A 19 1.23 0.09 10.26
N GLN A 20 2.03 0.13 11.33
CA GLN A 20 1.59 -0.32 12.65
C GLN A 20 0.49 0.59 13.23
N PHE A 21 0.49 1.87 12.85
CA PHE A 21 -0.38 2.90 13.38
C PHE A 21 -1.11 3.66 12.26
N GLY A 22 -2.35 4.04 12.53
CA GLY A 22 -3.24 4.70 11.57
C GLY A 22 -4.43 3.82 11.18
N ASN A 23 -5.51 4.47 10.77
CA ASN A 23 -6.68 3.84 10.17
C ASN A 23 -6.41 3.55 8.70
N ILE A 24 -6.56 2.30 8.30
CA ILE A 24 -6.32 1.86 6.93
C ILE A 24 -7.68 1.64 6.27
N SER A 25 -7.89 2.28 5.12
CA SER A 25 -9.10 2.09 4.31
C SER A 25 -8.71 1.66 2.91
N VAL A 26 -9.27 0.56 2.44
CA VAL A 26 -9.05 0.08 1.07
C VAL A 26 -9.81 1.00 0.11
N LEU A 27 -9.12 1.58 -0.87
CA LEU A 27 -9.78 2.30 -1.96
C LEU A 27 -10.23 1.31 -3.04
N LYS A 28 -11.29 1.67 -3.76
CA LYS A 28 -11.72 0.96 -4.98
C LYS A 28 -10.73 1.10 -6.14
N ASN A 29 -9.78 2.03 -6.04
CA ASN A 29 -8.74 2.22 -7.04
C ASN A 29 -7.67 1.13 -6.94
N LYS A 30 -7.29 0.59 -8.10
CA LYS A 30 -6.18 -0.35 -8.24
C LYS A 30 -4.96 0.40 -8.79
N CYS A 31 -3.77 -0.04 -8.42
CA CYS A 31 -2.54 0.49 -8.94
C CYS A 31 -2.42 0.10 -10.42
N PRO A 32 -2.18 1.06 -11.34
CA PRO A 32 -2.07 0.76 -12.78
C PRO A 32 -0.84 -0.07 -13.13
N VAL A 33 0.12 -0.19 -12.22
CA VAL A 33 1.41 -0.87 -12.45
C VAL A 33 1.39 -2.33 -12.01
N CYS A 34 0.88 -2.59 -10.80
CA CYS A 34 0.85 -3.94 -10.21
C CYS A 34 -0.56 -4.55 -10.14
N GLY A 35 -1.61 -3.80 -10.50
CA GLY A 35 -3.00 -4.27 -10.45
C GLY A 35 -3.57 -4.45 -9.03
N LEU A 36 -2.76 -4.23 -8.00
CA LEU A 36 -3.12 -4.39 -6.60
C LEU A 36 -3.95 -3.21 -6.09
N PRO A 37 -4.84 -3.42 -5.10
CA PRO A 37 -5.64 -2.34 -4.53
C PRO A 37 -4.77 -1.29 -3.84
N VAL A 38 -5.19 -0.03 -3.94
CA VAL A 38 -4.57 1.08 -3.21
C VAL A 38 -5.25 1.21 -1.84
N ILE A 39 -4.47 1.50 -0.80
CA ILE A 39 -4.98 1.75 0.54
C ILE A 39 -4.71 3.20 0.95
N MET A 40 -5.63 3.78 1.71
CA MET A 40 -5.48 5.08 2.34
C MET A 40 -5.11 4.85 3.80
N VAL A 41 -4.01 5.46 4.24
CA VAL A 41 -3.60 5.45 5.64
C VAL A 41 -3.88 6.81 6.25
N LYS A 42 -4.74 6.82 7.27
CA LYS A 42 -5.14 7.98 8.08
C LYS A 42 -4.47 7.90 9.45
N THR A 43 -3.43 8.68 9.68
CA THR A 43 -2.79 8.77 11.00
C THR A 43 -3.23 10.05 11.71
N LYS A 44 -3.56 9.97 13.01
CA LYS A 44 -3.93 11.14 13.82
C LYS A 44 -2.75 12.13 13.83
N GLY A 45 -2.97 13.36 13.37
CA GLY A 45 -1.94 14.42 13.33
C GLY A 45 -1.10 14.50 12.05
N LYS A 46 -1.34 13.64 11.03
CA LYS A 46 -0.72 13.78 9.70
C LYS A 46 -1.78 13.78 8.60
N LYS A 47 -1.44 14.37 7.45
CA LYS A 47 -2.29 14.29 6.25
C LYS A 47 -2.46 12.82 5.85
N PRO A 48 -3.69 12.40 5.51
CA PRO A 48 -3.91 11.06 4.96
C PRO A 48 -3.14 10.90 3.66
N TYR A 49 -2.57 9.73 3.45
CA TYR A 49 -1.86 9.41 2.22
C TYR A 49 -2.33 8.08 1.65
N ASN A 50 -2.33 8.01 0.33
CA ASN A 50 -2.71 6.82 -0.41
C ASN A 50 -1.44 6.12 -0.84
N MET A 51 -1.34 4.81 -0.59
CA MET A 51 -0.21 4.01 -1.02
C MET A 51 -0.67 2.66 -1.56
N CYS A 52 0.07 2.12 -2.52
CA CYS A 52 -0.14 0.73 -2.89
C CYS A 52 0.23 -0.18 -1.71
N ILE A 53 -0.52 -1.28 -1.54
CA ILE A 53 -0.24 -2.31 -0.53
C ILE A 53 1.13 -2.93 -0.72
N ASP A 54 1.58 -3.02 -1.97
CA ASP A 54 2.89 -3.59 -2.27
C ASP A 54 3.96 -2.52 -2.13
N HIS A 55 4.91 -2.82 -1.24
CA HIS A 55 6.12 -2.02 -1.04
C HIS A 55 7.12 -2.16 -2.18
N LYS A 56 7.04 -3.23 -2.99
CA LYS A 56 7.92 -3.48 -4.15
C LYS A 56 7.37 -2.93 -5.46
N CYS A 57 6.16 -2.37 -5.46
CA CYS A 57 5.51 -1.96 -6.69
C CYS A 57 6.24 -0.74 -7.28
N LYS A 58 6.64 -0.84 -8.55
CA LYS A 58 7.32 0.23 -9.32
C LYS A 58 6.57 1.57 -9.29
N SER A 59 5.25 1.57 -9.03
CA SER A 59 4.48 2.81 -8.84
C SER A 59 4.94 3.64 -7.65
N LYS A 60 5.60 3.04 -6.64
CA LYS A 60 6.28 3.76 -5.55
C LYS A 60 7.64 4.34 -5.94
N GLU A 61 8.24 3.92 -7.06
CA GLU A 61 9.49 4.50 -7.55
C GLU A 61 9.34 5.99 -7.88
N ASN A 62 8.12 6.43 -8.22
CA ASN A 62 7.79 7.83 -8.44
C ASN A 62 7.14 8.52 -7.21
N TRP A 63 6.89 7.79 -6.12
CA TRP A 63 6.40 8.37 -4.86
C TRP A 63 7.56 9.05 -4.12
N GLY A 64 7.93 10.23 -4.62
CA GLY A 64 9.12 11.00 -4.23
C GLY A 64 9.89 11.63 -5.41
N LYS A 65 9.52 11.33 -6.68
CA LYS A 65 10.21 11.87 -7.87
C LYS A 65 9.43 12.95 -8.65
N ASN A 66 8.28 13.42 -8.17
CA ASN A 66 7.73 14.72 -8.61
C ASN A 66 8.52 15.89 -7.97
N GLY A 67 9.84 15.92 -8.20
CA GLY A 67 10.77 16.84 -7.57
C GLY A 67 12.21 16.77 -8.09
N LYS A 68 12.46 16.20 -9.27
CA LYS A 68 13.71 16.49 -10.00
C LYS A 68 13.37 16.98 -11.40
N LYS A 69 13.38 18.31 -11.49
CA LYS A 69 13.64 19.06 -12.71
C LYS A 69 14.95 18.59 -13.36
#